data_AF-A0A932KWI8-F1
#
_entry.id   AF-A0A932KWI8-F1
#
_cell.length_a   1.000
_cell.length_b   1.000
_cell.length_c   1.000
_cell.angle_alpha   90.00
_cell.angle_beta   90.00
_cell.angle_gamma   90.00
#
_symmetry.space_group_name_H-M   'P 1'
#
loop_
_entity.id
_entity.type
_entity.pdbx_description
1 polymer ?
#
loop_
_entity_poly.entity_id
_entity_poly.type
_entity_poly.pdbx_seq_one_letter_code
_entity_poly.pdbx_strand_id
1 'polypeptide(L)'
;MAERIYLFDTTLRDGAQTQGVDFTLQDKLAVARDLDALGVDYIEGGSPGANPTDDAFFANPPPLKKSIFTAFGMTRRPGRSASNDPGLNALFAGKAKAFCIVGKSWDFQVKVALSISNEENLELIRDTIAAIKARGAEPLFDAEHFFDGYKANPAYAMQCLKAAYDAGTRWVVLCDTNGGALPDEVENIVRAVVKEIPGDKLGIHAHNDTENAVANSLAAVRAGVRMVQGTLNGLGERCGNANLISLIPTLKLKMGFDIGLKEEALAGLTRLSHTFDERLNRAPNRHAAYVGENAFAHKGGLHVSAVEKDPSCYEHVDPAVVGNRRKIVVSDQAGRSNIMARLRDMNMEVDPKDPKV
;
A
#
# COMPACT_ATOMS: atom_id res chain seq x y z
N MET A 1 4.34 14.28 20.51
CA MET A 1 3.28 13.49 19.83
C MET A 1 3.95 12.71 18.72
N ALA A 2 3.53 11.47 18.47
CA ALA A 2 4.06 10.69 17.35
C ALA A 2 3.71 11.38 16.02
N GLU A 3 4.61 11.34 15.04
CA GLU A 3 4.34 11.87 13.70
C GLU A 3 3.33 10.99 12.96
N ARG A 4 2.51 11.59 12.08
CA ARG A 4 1.41 10.91 11.37
C ARG A 4 1.86 10.35 10.02
N ILE A 5 1.52 9.10 9.70
CA ILE A 5 1.68 8.47 8.37
C ILE A 5 0.34 8.07 7.77
N TYR A 6 -0.06 8.73 6.68
CA TYR A 6 -1.31 8.46 5.98
C TYR A 6 -1.22 7.19 5.13
N LEU A 7 -2.27 6.37 5.18
CA LEU A 7 -2.37 5.12 4.45
C LEU A 7 -3.31 5.28 3.25
N PHE A 8 -2.81 4.96 2.06
CA PHE A 8 -3.59 4.97 0.83
C PHE A 8 -3.62 3.57 0.24
N ASP A 9 -4.81 2.98 0.20
CA ASP A 9 -5.03 1.68 -0.42
C ASP A 9 -5.43 1.83 -1.89
N THR A 10 -4.71 1.12 -2.76
CA THR A 10 -5.01 1.00 -4.20
C THR A 10 -5.33 -0.44 -4.60
N THR A 11 -5.87 -1.25 -3.67
CA THR A 11 -6.23 -2.64 -3.95
C THR A 11 -7.29 -2.75 -5.04
N LEU A 12 -8.25 -1.84 -5.07
CA LEU A 12 -9.36 -1.85 -6.03
C LEU A 12 -9.05 -1.21 -7.39
N ARG A 13 -7.84 -0.65 -7.55
CA ARG A 13 -7.32 -0.09 -8.81
C ARG A 13 -6.05 -0.80 -9.25
N ASP A 14 -4.91 -0.54 -8.62
CA ASP A 14 -3.63 -1.18 -9.00
C ASP A 14 -3.67 -2.68 -8.71
N GLY A 15 -4.23 -3.07 -7.57
CA GLY A 15 -4.42 -4.49 -7.22
C GLY A 15 -5.33 -5.23 -8.21
N ALA A 16 -6.23 -4.53 -8.90
CA ALA A 16 -7.06 -5.11 -9.96
C ALA A 16 -6.29 -5.34 -11.27
N GLN A 17 -5.07 -4.79 -11.41
CA GLN A 17 -4.19 -5.05 -12.56
C GLN A 17 -3.36 -6.32 -12.37
N THR A 18 -3.49 -7.03 -11.24
CA THR A 18 -2.89 -8.36 -11.09
C THR A 18 -3.50 -9.33 -12.08
N GLN A 19 -2.63 -10.03 -12.83
CA GLN A 19 -3.08 -11.04 -13.78
C GLN A 19 -3.93 -12.11 -13.08
N GLY A 20 -5.15 -12.32 -13.56
CA GLY A 20 -6.09 -13.30 -13.02
C GLY A 20 -6.93 -12.81 -11.83
N VAL A 21 -6.88 -11.52 -11.51
CA VAL A 21 -7.77 -10.88 -10.53
C VAL A 21 -8.81 -10.05 -11.28
N ASP A 22 -10.08 -10.40 -11.13
CA ASP A 22 -11.21 -9.66 -11.69
C ASP A 22 -12.22 -9.39 -10.57
N PHE A 23 -12.39 -8.11 -10.20
CA PHE A 23 -13.38 -7.75 -9.18
C PHE A 23 -14.77 -7.57 -9.79
N THR A 24 -15.77 -8.22 -9.20
CA THR A 24 -17.16 -7.81 -9.42
C THR A 24 -17.47 -6.53 -8.65
N LEU A 25 -18.60 -5.88 -8.97
CA LEU A 25 -19.08 -4.75 -8.18
C LEU A 25 -19.25 -5.12 -6.69
N GLN A 26 -19.73 -6.34 -6.39
CA GLN A 26 -19.92 -6.77 -5.00
C GLN A 26 -18.59 -6.96 -4.28
N ASP A 27 -17.55 -7.42 -4.97
CA ASP A 27 -16.21 -7.52 -4.40
C ASP A 27 -15.66 -6.13 -4.09
N LYS A 28 -15.77 -5.17 -5.02
CA LYS A 28 -15.37 -3.78 -4.78
C LYS A 28 -16.08 -3.17 -3.57
N LEU A 29 -17.38 -3.38 -3.46
CA LEU A 29 -18.19 -2.91 -2.32
C LEU A 29 -17.78 -3.56 -1.00
N ALA A 30 -17.48 -4.87 -1.00
CA ALA A 30 -17.06 -5.58 0.20
C ALA A 30 -15.67 -5.15 0.66
N VAL A 31 -14.70 -5.14 -0.24
CA VAL A 31 -13.30 -4.74 0.05
C VAL A 31 -13.23 -3.29 0.51
N ALA A 32 -13.97 -2.36 -0.11
CA ALA A 32 -13.99 -0.97 0.34
C ALA A 32 -14.55 -0.81 1.78
N ARG A 33 -15.55 -1.61 2.17
CA ARG A 33 -16.05 -1.62 3.56
C ARG A 33 -15.04 -2.22 4.52
N ASP A 34 -14.36 -3.29 4.13
CA ASP A 34 -13.34 -3.94 4.93
C ASP A 34 -12.14 -2.99 5.18
N LEU A 35 -11.73 -2.23 4.15
CA LEU A 35 -10.69 -1.20 4.22
C LEU A 35 -11.10 0.01 5.10
N ASP A 36 -12.34 0.51 4.97
CA ASP A 36 -12.85 1.60 5.82
C ASP A 36 -12.99 1.16 7.28
N ALA A 37 -13.38 -0.10 7.51
CA ALA A 37 -13.45 -0.69 8.83
C ALA A 37 -12.06 -0.82 9.48
N LEU A 38 -11.05 -1.23 8.70
CA LEU A 38 -9.64 -1.20 9.13
C LEU A 38 -9.23 0.24 9.49
N GLY A 39 -9.64 1.21 8.66
CA GLY A 39 -9.45 2.63 8.91
C GLY A 39 -8.32 3.27 8.11
N VAL A 40 -8.07 2.81 6.88
CA VAL A 40 -7.14 3.48 5.95
C VAL A 40 -7.64 4.89 5.61
N ASP A 41 -6.74 5.82 5.30
CA ASP A 41 -7.12 7.21 5.04
C ASP A 41 -7.76 7.39 3.67
N TYR A 42 -7.26 6.68 2.65
CA TYR A 42 -7.74 6.75 1.28
C TYR A 42 -8.01 5.35 0.72
N ILE A 43 -9.08 5.24 -0.05
CA ILE A 43 -9.41 4.04 -0.84
C ILE A 43 -9.54 4.48 -2.29
N GLU A 44 -8.63 4.04 -3.14
CA GLU A 44 -8.69 4.26 -4.58
C GLU A 44 -9.54 3.18 -5.25
N GLY A 45 -10.72 3.60 -5.74
CA GLY A 45 -11.77 2.67 -6.19
C GLY A 45 -11.66 2.17 -7.62
N GLY A 46 -10.73 2.71 -8.42
CA GLY A 46 -10.66 2.51 -9.86
C GLY A 46 -10.79 3.82 -10.63
N SER A 47 -11.12 3.71 -11.91
CA SER A 47 -11.21 4.82 -12.85
C SER A 47 -12.60 4.91 -13.48
N PRO A 48 -13.46 5.85 -13.03
CA PRO A 48 -14.74 6.12 -13.68
C PRO A 48 -14.55 6.42 -15.18
N GLY A 49 -15.37 5.80 -16.02
CA GLY A 49 -15.31 5.87 -17.47
C GLY A 49 -14.39 4.84 -18.13
N ALA A 50 -13.65 4.04 -17.36
CA ALA A 50 -12.77 3.00 -17.91
C ALA A 50 -13.51 1.69 -18.19
N ASN A 51 -14.43 1.27 -17.31
CA ASN A 51 -15.17 0.03 -17.47
C ASN A 51 -16.52 0.06 -16.71
N PRO A 52 -17.50 -0.81 -17.07
CA PRO A 52 -18.84 -0.80 -16.46
C PRO A 52 -18.86 -1.08 -14.95
N THR A 53 -17.92 -1.87 -14.43
CA THR A 53 -17.83 -2.19 -13.00
C THR A 53 -17.44 -0.95 -12.21
N ASP A 54 -16.45 -0.20 -12.69
CA ASP A 54 -16.02 1.06 -12.08
C ASP A 54 -17.14 2.11 -12.16
N ASP A 55 -17.79 2.25 -13.32
CA ASP A 55 -18.91 3.17 -13.48
C ASP A 55 -20.03 2.90 -12.46
N ALA A 56 -20.42 1.64 -12.31
CA ALA A 56 -21.43 1.24 -11.33
C ALA A 56 -20.96 1.49 -9.88
N PHE A 57 -19.68 1.25 -9.59
CA PHE A 57 -19.09 1.44 -8.27
C PHE A 57 -19.02 2.92 -7.87
N PHE A 58 -18.60 3.80 -8.76
CA PHE A 58 -18.55 5.24 -8.51
C PHE A 58 -19.92 5.92 -8.56
N ALA A 59 -20.90 5.35 -9.27
CA ALA A 59 -22.30 5.78 -9.21
C ALA A 59 -22.93 5.48 -7.85
N ASN A 60 -22.63 4.31 -7.26
CA ASN A 60 -23.21 3.84 -6.01
C ASN A 60 -22.14 3.31 -5.02
N PRO A 61 -21.21 4.16 -4.55
CA PRO A 61 -20.19 3.74 -3.62
C PRO A 61 -20.80 3.39 -2.25
N PRO A 62 -20.16 2.51 -1.45
CA PRO A 62 -20.65 2.19 -0.13
C PRO A 62 -20.48 3.41 0.80
N PRO A 63 -21.31 3.55 1.84
CA PRO A 63 -21.09 4.60 2.83
C PRO A 63 -19.78 4.31 3.58
N LEU A 64 -18.80 5.21 3.43
CA LEU A 64 -17.53 5.16 4.16
C LEU A 64 -17.60 6.09 5.36
N LYS A 65 -17.10 5.65 6.52
CA LYS A 65 -17.12 6.41 7.77
C LYS A 65 -15.88 7.26 7.97
N LYS A 66 -14.73 6.77 7.52
CA LYS A 66 -13.41 7.36 7.76
C LYS A 66 -12.68 7.66 6.46
N SER A 67 -12.64 6.69 5.54
CA SER A 67 -11.79 6.77 4.36
C SER A 67 -12.33 7.76 3.33
N ILE A 68 -11.40 8.47 2.68
CA ILE A 68 -11.69 9.33 1.54
C ILE A 68 -11.75 8.46 0.28
N PHE A 69 -12.94 8.36 -0.31
CA PHE A 69 -13.12 7.65 -1.57
C PHE A 69 -12.48 8.42 -2.72
N THR A 70 -11.55 7.76 -3.42
CA THR A 70 -10.65 8.37 -4.39
C THR A 70 -10.83 7.75 -5.77
N ALA A 71 -10.89 8.58 -6.81
CA ALA A 71 -10.90 8.13 -8.20
C ALA A 71 -9.50 8.25 -8.83
N PHE A 72 -9.11 7.26 -9.61
CA PHE A 72 -7.87 7.27 -10.39
C PHE A 72 -8.13 7.81 -11.79
N GLY A 73 -7.23 8.66 -12.27
CA GLY A 73 -7.25 9.18 -13.63
C GLY A 73 -5.88 9.62 -14.09
N MET A 74 -5.82 10.20 -15.28
CA MET A 74 -4.61 10.75 -15.88
C MET A 74 -4.77 12.24 -16.15
N THR A 75 -3.66 12.93 -16.40
CA THR A 75 -3.70 14.34 -16.83
C THR A 75 -4.57 14.53 -18.07
N ARG A 76 -5.14 15.73 -18.24
CA ARG A 76 -5.85 16.11 -19.48
C ARG A 76 -5.04 15.77 -20.72
N ARG A 77 -5.71 15.42 -21.82
CA ARG A 77 -5.01 15.10 -23.06
C ARG A 77 -4.34 16.34 -23.68
N PRO A 78 -3.20 16.16 -24.36
CA PRO A 78 -2.60 17.18 -25.21
C PRO A 78 -3.61 17.81 -26.17
N GLY A 79 -3.45 19.10 -26.45
CA GLY A 79 -4.33 19.85 -27.37
C GLY A 79 -5.80 20.04 -26.91
N ARG A 80 -6.13 19.75 -25.64
CA ARG A 80 -7.47 19.97 -25.05
C ARG A 80 -7.40 20.75 -23.76
N SER A 81 -8.45 21.51 -23.44
CA SER A 81 -8.57 22.15 -22.12
C SER A 81 -9.11 21.15 -21.10
N ALA A 82 -8.80 21.37 -19.82
CA ALA A 82 -9.34 20.50 -18.77
C ALA A 82 -10.88 20.48 -18.74
N SER A 83 -11.53 21.58 -19.13
CA SER A 83 -12.99 21.74 -19.18
C SER A 83 -13.68 20.97 -20.30
N ASN A 84 -12.97 20.59 -21.37
CA ASN A 84 -13.53 19.87 -22.51
C ASN A 84 -12.88 18.49 -22.73
N ASP A 85 -12.07 18.03 -21.77
CA ASP A 85 -11.45 16.71 -21.81
C ASP A 85 -12.49 15.63 -21.42
N PRO A 86 -12.81 14.69 -22.33
CA PRO A 86 -13.81 13.65 -22.03
C PRO A 86 -13.40 12.71 -20.89
N GLY A 87 -12.09 12.48 -20.72
CA GLY A 87 -11.56 11.63 -19.65
C GLY A 87 -11.75 12.28 -18.29
N LEU A 88 -11.39 13.56 -18.16
CA LEU A 88 -11.65 14.31 -16.94
C LEU A 88 -13.15 14.48 -16.67
N ASN A 89 -13.97 14.71 -17.70
CA ASN A 89 -15.41 14.80 -17.53
C ASN A 89 -16.02 13.48 -17.01
N ALA A 90 -15.58 12.33 -17.52
CA ALA A 90 -16.01 11.02 -17.02
C ALA A 90 -15.54 10.78 -15.58
N LEU A 91 -14.26 11.08 -15.30
CA LEU A 91 -13.67 10.99 -13.96
C LEU A 91 -14.48 11.81 -12.95
N PHE A 92 -14.86 13.03 -13.32
CA PHE A 92 -15.59 13.97 -12.47
C PHE A 92 -17.08 13.68 -12.33
N ALA A 93 -17.63 12.72 -13.08
CA ALA A 93 -19.03 12.31 -12.97
C ALA A 93 -19.29 11.45 -11.71
N GLY A 94 -18.24 10.83 -11.17
CA GLY A 94 -18.31 9.99 -9.97
C GLY A 94 -18.49 10.76 -8.67
N LYS A 95 -18.75 10.04 -7.58
CA LYS A 95 -18.95 10.60 -6.22
C LYS A 95 -17.65 10.67 -5.39
N ALA A 96 -16.49 10.58 -6.03
CA ALA A 96 -15.21 10.65 -5.33
C ALA A 96 -14.95 12.05 -4.74
N LYS A 97 -14.30 12.09 -3.59
CA LYS A 97 -13.92 13.35 -2.92
C LYS A 97 -12.46 13.74 -3.18
N ALA A 98 -11.66 12.78 -3.60
CA ALA A 98 -10.29 12.96 -4.00
C ALA A 98 -10.04 12.33 -5.38
N PHE A 99 -9.03 12.83 -6.07
CA PHE A 99 -8.65 12.38 -7.41
C PHE A 99 -7.15 12.15 -7.45
N CYS A 100 -6.73 10.91 -7.65
CA CYS A 100 -5.34 10.55 -7.86
C CYS A 100 -5.04 10.58 -9.36
N ILE A 101 -4.18 11.50 -9.77
CA ILE A 101 -3.87 11.75 -11.17
C ILE A 101 -2.45 11.28 -11.47
N VAL A 102 -2.33 10.31 -12.36
CA VAL A 102 -1.04 9.89 -12.89
C VAL A 102 -0.55 10.87 -13.95
N GLY A 103 0.74 11.19 -13.91
CA GLY A 103 1.43 11.93 -14.97
C GLY A 103 2.89 11.51 -15.10
N LYS A 104 3.43 11.55 -16.33
CA LYS A 104 4.81 11.16 -16.59
C LYS A 104 5.78 12.16 -15.95
N SER A 105 6.75 11.64 -15.20
CA SER A 105 7.81 12.42 -14.54
C SER A 105 9.22 12.09 -15.04
N TRP A 106 9.30 11.37 -16.16
CA TRP A 106 10.54 11.06 -16.88
C TRP A 106 10.45 11.60 -18.31
N ASP A 107 11.38 12.47 -18.71
CA ASP A 107 11.42 13.11 -20.04
C ASP A 107 11.46 12.08 -21.19
N PHE A 108 12.13 10.95 -21.00
CA PHE A 108 12.07 9.82 -21.92
C PHE A 108 10.63 9.35 -22.18
N GLN A 109 9.83 9.16 -21.13
CA GLN A 109 8.44 8.75 -21.25
C GLN A 109 7.56 9.83 -21.88
N VAL A 110 7.83 11.09 -21.58
CA VAL A 110 7.12 12.22 -22.20
C VAL A 110 7.38 12.25 -23.71
N LYS A 111 8.63 12.10 -24.12
CA LYS A 111 9.00 12.06 -25.54
C LYS A 111 8.45 10.82 -26.25
N VAL A 112 8.58 9.64 -25.65
CA VAL A 112 8.30 8.37 -26.33
C VAL A 112 6.83 7.96 -26.21
N ALA A 113 6.26 8.00 -25.01
CA ALA A 113 4.89 7.53 -24.78
C ALA A 113 3.84 8.62 -25.05
N LEU A 114 4.12 9.87 -24.66
CA LEU A 114 3.16 10.98 -24.87
C LEU A 114 3.37 11.70 -26.20
N SER A 115 4.57 11.66 -26.77
CA SER A 115 4.92 12.37 -28.03
C SER A 115 4.65 13.88 -27.97
N ILE A 116 4.96 14.51 -26.83
CA ILE A 116 4.82 15.96 -26.60
C ILE A 116 6.11 16.58 -26.04
N SER A 117 6.15 17.90 -25.91
CA SER A 117 7.26 18.58 -25.24
C SER A 117 7.17 18.45 -23.71
N ASN A 118 8.30 18.65 -23.05
CA ASN A 118 8.40 18.71 -21.60
C ASN A 118 7.55 19.86 -21.04
N GLU A 119 7.56 21.02 -21.71
CA GLU A 119 6.79 22.19 -21.32
C GLU A 119 5.29 21.91 -21.38
N GLU A 120 4.82 21.26 -22.45
CA GLU A 120 3.40 20.89 -22.57
C GLU A 120 3.01 19.91 -21.47
N ASN A 121 3.84 18.89 -21.16
CA ASN A 121 3.56 17.97 -20.05
C ASN A 121 3.40 18.68 -18.70
N LEU A 122 4.28 19.66 -18.41
CA LEU A 122 4.16 20.47 -17.19
C LEU A 122 2.85 21.30 -17.15
N GLU A 123 2.36 21.77 -18.30
CA GLU A 123 1.05 22.41 -18.40
C GLU A 123 -0.11 21.43 -18.18
N LEU A 124 -0.03 20.21 -18.73
CA LEU A 124 -1.04 19.17 -18.51
C LEU A 124 -1.20 18.88 -17.01
N ILE A 125 -0.07 18.77 -16.29
CA ILE A 125 -0.04 18.55 -14.84
C ILE A 125 -0.73 19.72 -14.12
N ARG A 126 -0.26 20.96 -14.34
CA ARG A 126 -0.79 22.15 -13.66
C ARG A 126 -2.29 22.31 -13.88
N ASP A 127 -2.74 22.22 -15.13
CA ASP A 127 -4.13 22.46 -15.50
C ASP A 127 -5.07 21.40 -14.92
N THR A 128 -4.63 20.14 -14.91
CA THR A 128 -5.45 19.05 -14.37
C THR A 128 -5.63 19.21 -12.86
N ILE A 129 -4.54 19.47 -12.12
CA ILE A 129 -4.60 19.70 -10.67
C ILE A 129 -5.45 20.93 -10.34
N ALA A 130 -5.28 22.04 -11.08
CA ALA A 130 -6.08 23.24 -10.91
C ALA A 130 -7.58 22.98 -11.17
N ALA A 131 -7.91 22.18 -12.18
CA ALA A 131 -9.29 21.81 -12.48
C ALA A 131 -9.95 20.99 -11.36
N ILE A 132 -9.23 20.06 -10.74
CA ILE A 132 -9.72 19.30 -9.57
C ILE A 132 -9.98 20.22 -8.39
N LYS A 133 -9.01 21.10 -8.09
CA LYS A 133 -9.11 22.04 -6.97
C LYS A 133 -10.27 23.03 -7.16
N ALA A 134 -10.49 23.52 -8.38
CA ALA A 134 -11.58 24.43 -8.71
C ALA A 134 -12.97 23.80 -8.48
N ARG A 135 -13.07 22.47 -8.47
CA ARG A 135 -14.30 21.72 -8.15
C ARG A 135 -14.49 21.48 -6.64
N GLY A 136 -13.55 21.92 -5.80
CA GLY A 136 -13.57 21.69 -4.36
C GLY A 136 -13.22 20.26 -3.95
N ALA A 137 -12.58 19.49 -4.83
CA ALA A 137 -12.09 18.14 -4.54
C ALA A 137 -10.58 18.15 -4.24
N GLU A 138 -10.11 17.09 -3.60
CA GLU A 138 -8.71 16.96 -3.20
C GLU A 138 -7.85 16.34 -4.33
N PRO A 139 -6.85 17.06 -4.87
CA PRO A 139 -5.97 16.50 -5.90
C PRO A 139 -4.77 15.76 -5.29
N LEU A 140 -4.47 14.58 -5.81
CA LEU A 140 -3.22 13.87 -5.61
C LEU A 140 -2.54 13.68 -6.98
N PHE A 141 -1.22 13.69 -6.99
CA PHE A 141 -0.44 13.49 -8.21
C PHE A 141 0.55 12.34 -8.04
N ASP A 142 0.34 11.27 -8.80
CA ASP A 142 1.26 10.15 -8.92
C ASP A 142 2.29 10.48 -10.01
N ALA A 143 3.52 10.78 -9.58
CA ALA A 143 4.64 11.06 -10.45
C ALA A 143 5.19 9.74 -11.01
N GLU A 144 4.59 9.26 -12.09
CA GLU A 144 4.90 7.98 -12.71
C GLU A 144 6.35 7.95 -13.22
N HIS A 145 7.04 6.83 -12.96
CA HIS A 145 8.46 6.61 -13.23
C HIS A 145 9.40 7.63 -12.57
N PHE A 146 9.02 8.21 -11.43
CA PHE A 146 9.80 9.28 -10.79
C PHE A 146 11.23 8.86 -10.48
N PHE A 147 11.47 7.69 -9.90
CA PHE A 147 12.82 7.31 -9.49
C PHE A 147 13.76 7.10 -10.69
N ASP A 148 13.30 6.45 -11.76
CA ASP A 148 14.06 6.32 -12.99
C ASP A 148 14.30 7.69 -13.65
N GLY A 149 13.25 8.50 -13.71
CA GLY A 149 13.30 9.87 -14.25
C GLY A 149 14.26 10.77 -13.48
N TYR A 150 14.28 10.67 -12.15
CA TYR A 150 15.19 11.43 -11.30
C TYR A 150 16.64 10.98 -11.49
N LYS A 151 16.91 9.68 -11.59
CA LYS A 151 18.27 9.17 -11.87
C LYS A 151 18.78 9.64 -13.24
N ALA A 152 17.91 9.73 -14.24
CA ALA A 152 18.26 10.16 -15.58
C ALA A 152 18.37 11.70 -15.73
N ASN A 153 17.40 12.44 -15.19
CA ASN A 153 17.28 13.89 -15.30
C ASN A 153 16.59 14.47 -14.03
N PRO A 154 17.36 14.71 -12.94
CA PRO A 154 16.81 15.22 -11.69
C PRO A 154 16.07 16.54 -11.85
N ALA A 155 16.57 17.43 -12.71
CA ALA A 155 16.00 18.75 -12.91
C ALA A 155 14.57 18.67 -13.46
N TYR A 156 14.34 17.85 -14.49
CA TYR A 156 13.01 17.71 -15.07
C TYR A 156 12.04 16.94 -14.16
N ALA A 157 12.51 15.88 -13.50
CA ALA A 157 11.71 15.15 -12.53
C ALA A 157 11.21 16.09 -11.40
N MET A 158 12.08 16.94 -10.88
CA MET A 158 11.71 17.96 -9.87
C MET A 158 10.76 19.03 -10.41
N GLN A 159 10.89 19.46 -11.67
CA GLN A 159 9.94 20.37 -12.30
C GLN A 159 8.53 19.77 -12.37
N CYS A 160 8.41 18.47 -12.65
CA CYS A 160 7.11 17.77 -12.65
C CYS A 160 6.47 17.77 -11.25
N LEU A 161 7.25 17.47 -10.21
CA LEU A 161 6.76 17.50 -8.83
C LEU A 161 6.32 18.90 -8.41
N LYS A 162 7.12 19.92 -8.74
CA LYS A 162 6.81 21.33 -8.42
C LYS A 162 5.59 21.84 -9.18
N ALA A 163 5.43 21.44 -10.45
CA ALA A 163 4.23 21.76 -11.22
C ALA A 163 2.95 21.26 -10.54
N ALA A 164 2.95 20.04 -10.01
CA ALA A 164 1.82 19.50 -9.26
C ALA A 164 1.65 20.18 -7.88
N TYR A 165 2.74 20.32 -7.13
CA TYR A 165 2.72 20.93 -5.80
C TYR A 165 2.26 22.39 -5.81
N ASP A 166 2.82 23.21 -6.69
CA ASP A 166 2.50 24.64 -6.79
C ASP A 166 1.08 24.87 -7.34
N ALA A 167 0.53 23.93 -8.13
CA ALA A 167 -0.87 23.92 -8.53
C ALA A 167 -1.83 23.56 -7.37
N GLY A 168 -1.30 23.00 -6.28
CA GLY A 168 -1.99 22.83 -5.01
C GLY A 168 -2.54 21.44 -4.75
N THR A 169 -1.81 20.39 -5.15
CA THR A 169 -2.08 19.01 -4.69
C THR A 169 -2.04 18.91 -3.16
N ARG A 170 -2.83 17.97 -2.60
CA ARG A 170 -2.66 17.53 -1.22
C ARG A 170 -1.41 16.67 -1.07
N TRP A 171 -1.19 15.77 -2.05
CA TRP A 171 -0.09 14.81 -2.06
C TRP A 171 0.57 14.80 -3.43
N VAL A 172 1.90 14.86 -3.44
CA VAL A 172 2.75 14.50 -4.58
C VAL A 172 3.39 13.17 -4.24
N VAL A 173 3.11 12.14 -5.02
CA VAL A 173 3.48 10.76 -4.73
C VAL A 173 4.62 10.37 -5.66
N LEU A 174 5.71 9.90 -5.07
CA LEU A 174 6.91 9.46 -5.77
C LEU A 174 6.72 7.99 -6.17
N CYS A 175 6.66 7.69 -7.47
CA CYS A 175 6.37 6.33 -7.93
C CYS A 175 7.65 5.59 -8.37
N ASP A 176 7.95 4.46 -7.71
CA ASP A 176 8.91 3.45 -8.19
C ASP A 176 8.17 2.46 -9.09
N THR A 177 7.75 2.95 -10.26
CA THR A 177 6.84 2.25 -11.19
C THR A 177 7.42 0.93 -11.70
N ASN A 178 8.74 0.89 -11.93
CA ASN A 178 9.42 -0.33 -12.39
C ASN A 178 9.81 -1.26 -11.23
N GLY A 179 9.65 -0.86 -9.96
CA GLY A 179 9.99 -1.66 -8.78
C GLY A 179 11.48 -2.00 -8.65
N GLY A 180 12.32 -1.18 -9.28
CA GLY A 180 13.75 -1.45 -9.47
C GLY A 180 14.67 -0.61 -8.58
N ALA A 181 14.15 0.40 -7.88
CA ALA A 181 14.96 1.21 -6.98
C ALA A 181 15.35 0.42 -5.73
N LEU A 182 16.56 0.65 -5.22
CA LEU A 182 17.02 0.07 -3.96
C LEU A 182 16.72 1.00 -2.77
N PRO A 183 16.58 0.47 -1.54
CA PRO A 183 16.16 1.28 -0.39
C PRO A 183 17.07 2.48 -0.09
N ASP A 184 18.38 2.35 -0.27
CA ASP A 184 19.36 3.43 -0.07
C ASP A 184 19.24 4.53 -1.14
N GLU A 185 18.99 4.14 -2.40
CA GLU A 185 18.70 5.09 -3.48
C GLU A 185 17.42 5.87 -3.20
N VAL A 186 16.35 5.17 -2.79
CA VAL A 186 15.08 5.78 -2.41
C VAL A 186 15.28 6.76 -1.26
N GLU A 187 15.97 6.36 -0.19
CA GLU A 187 16.22 7.24 0.96
C GLU A 187 16.98 8.52 0.55
N ASN A 188 18.03 8.37 -0.27
CA ASN A 188 18.85 9.50 -0.72
C ASN A 188 18.09 10.46 -1.63
N ILE A 189 17.32 9.94 -2.60
CA ILE A 189 16.52 10.74 -3.53
C ILE A 189 15.41 11.46 -2.75
N VAL A 190 14.69 10.77 -1.87
CA VAL A 190 13.63 11.40 -1.07
C VAL A 190 14.19 12.48 -0.16
N ARG A 191 15.37 12.28 0.46
CA ARG A 191 16.07 13.34 1.24
C ARG A 191 16.39 14.59 0.42
N ALA A 192 16.57 14.48 -0.88
CA ALA A 192 16.71 15.63 -1.76
C ALA A 192 15.37 16.30 -2.04
N VAL A 193 14.32 15.52 -2.34
CA VAL A 193 12.97 16.03 -2.63
C VAL A 193 12.38 16.79 -1.44
N VAL A 194 12.54 16.28 -0.21
CA VAL A 194 11.96 16.90 1.00
C VAL A 194 12.52 18.30 1.32
N LYS A 195 13.65 18.68 0.70
CA LYS A 195 14.21 20.04 0.83
C LYS A 195 13.39 21.07 0.04
N GLU A 196 12.68 20.63 -1.00
CA GLU A 196 11.91 21.49 -1.91
C GLU A 196 10.40 21.37 -1.70
N ILE A 197 9.92 20.19 -1.28
CA ILE A 197 8.51 19.90 -1.00
C ILE A 197 8.38 19.33 0.41
N PRO A 198 7.55 19.91 1.30
CA PRO A 198 7.37 19.40 2.66
C PRO A 198 6.93 17.93 2.70
N GLY A 199 7.47 17.17 3.66
CA GLY A 199 7.17 15.75 3.84
C GLY A 199 5.70 15.42 4.07
N ASP A 200 4.95 16.33 4.73
CA ASP A 200 3.51 16.24 4.94
C ASP A 200 2.67 16.48 3.66
N LYS A 201 3.33 16.71 2.53
CA LYS A 201 2.78 16.83 1.17
C LYS A 201 3.31 15.75 0.22
N LEU A 202 4.15 14.83 0.70
CA LEU A 202 4.77 13.78 -0.10
C LEU A 202 4.24 12.39 0.25
N GLY A 203 4.06 11.58 -0.78
CA GLY A 203 3.75 10.15 -0.70
C GLY A 203 4.78 9.28 -1.42
N ILE A 204 4.72 7.97 -1.19
CA ILE A 204 5.50 6.95 -1.91
C ILE A 204 4.56 5.87 -2.44
N HIS A 205 4.77 5.46 -3.70
CA HIS A 205 4.15 4.28 -4.31
C HIS A 205 5.24 3.40 -4.88
N ALA A 206 5.43 2.21 -4.34
CA ALA A 206 6.52 1.32 -4.74
C ALA A 206 6.01 -0.02 -5.27
N HIS A 207 6.46 -0.40 -6.47
CA HIS A 207 6.29 -1.75 -7.00
C HIS A 207 7.37 -2.70 -6.49
N ASN A 208 7.09 -4.00 -6.59
CA ASN A 208 7.85 -5.06 -5.91
C ASN A 208 8.71 -5.93 -6.83
N ASP A 209 9.07 -5.45 -8.03
CA ASP A 209 9.84 -6.23 -9.03
C ASP A 209 11.20 -6.73 -8.51
N THR A 210 11.78 -6.08 -7.49
CA THR A 210 13.02 -6.52 -6.82
C THR A 210 12.82 -6.96 -5.36
N GLU A 211 11.58 -7.24 -4.94
CA GLU A 211 11.19 -7.56 -3.55
C GLU A 211 11.48 -6.44 -2.53
N ASN A 212 11.69 -5.21 -2.99
CA ASN A 212 12.02 -4.06 -2.15
C ASN A 212 10.85 -3.12 -1.86
N ALA A 213 9.62 -3.36 -2.33
CA ALA A 213 8.54 -2.37 -2.24
C ALA A 213 8.25 -1.91 -0.81
N VAL A 214 8.18 -2.86 0.14
CA VAL A 214 8.01 -2.56 1.57
C VAL A 214 9.23 -1.81 2.11
N ALA A 215 10.45 -2.26 1.79
CA ALA A 215 11.69 -1.63 2.26
C ALA A 215 11.85 -0.20 1.73
N ASN A 216 11.55 0.03 0.44
CA ASN A 216 11.54 1.33 -0.23
C ASN A 216 10.51 2.28 0.40
N SER A 217 9.31 1.78 0.70
CA SER A 217 8.28 2.55 1.39
C SER A 217 8.74 3.00 2.78
N LEU A 218 9.37 2.11 3.55
CA LEU A 218 9.91 2.44 4.88
C LEU A 218 11.11 3.40 4.77
N ALA A 219 11.95 3.27 3.75
CA ALA A 219 13.06 4.17 3.47
C ALA A 219 12.59 5.59 3.14
N ALA A 220 11.56 5.72 2.30
CA ALA A 220 10.93 6.99 1.99
C ALA A 220 10.35 7.66 3.26
N VAL A 221 9.67 6.88 4.13
CA VAL A 221 9.14 7.38 5.41
C VAL A 221 10.25 7.91 6.31
N ARG A 222 11.37 7.17 6.46
CA ARG A 222 12.55 7.63 7.22
C ARG A 222 13.14 8.92 6.63
N ALA A 223 13.13 9.06 5.31
CA ALA A 223 13.63 10.24 4.62
C ALA A 223 12.71 11.47 4.74
N GLY A 224 11.44 11.30 5.12
CA GLY A 224 10.53 12.41 5.41
C GLY A 224 9.14 12.31 4.78
N VAL A 225 8.84 11.32 3.95
CA VAL A 225 7.50 11.11 3.37
C VAL A 225 6.47 10.80 4.47
N ARG A 226 5.24 11.30 4.31
CA ARG A 226 4.16 11.11 5.30
C ARG A 226 2.91 10.42 4.75
N MET A 227 2.97 9.88 3.53
CA MET A 227 1.92 9.02 2.96
C MET A 227 2.54 7.78 2.31
N VAL A 228 1.94 6.62 2.49
CA VAL A 228 2.32 5.38 1.79
C VAL A 228 1.13 4.85 0.98
N GLN A 229 1.36 4.58 -0.31
CA GLN A 229 0.45 3.83 -1.15
C GLN A 229 0.83 2.35 -1.15
N GLY A 230 -0.17 1.48 -1.21
CA GLY A 230 0.05 0.05 -1.35
C GLY A 230 -1.27 -0.71 -1.50
N THR A 231 -1.18 -2.04 -1.41
CA THR A 231 -2.33 -2.93 -1.57
C THR A 231 -2.38 -4.01 -0.50
N LEU A 232 -3.57 -4.57 -0.30
CA LEU A 232 -3.77 -5.78 0.48
C LEU A 232 -3.01 -6.93 -0.16
N ASN A 233 -2.24 -7.65 0.67
CA ASN A 233 -1.45 -8.81 0.27
C ASN A 233 -0.47 -8.54 -0.89
N GLY A 234 -0.10 -7.27 -1.13
CA GLY A 234 0.87 -6.89 -2.17
C GLY A 234 0.41 -7.13 -3.59
N LEU A 235 -0.90 -7.12 -3.88
CA LEU A 235 -1.40 -7.16 -5.25
C LEU A 235 -0.93 -5.97 -6.08
N GLY A 236 -0.84 -6.16 -7.39
CA GLY A 236 -0.49 -5.14 -8.37
C GLY A 236 -0.09 -5.75 -9.71
N GLU A 237 0.34 -4.90 -10.64
CA GLU A 237 1.01 -5.35 -11.85
C GLU A 237 2.29 -6.15 -11.54
N ARG A 238 2.58 -7.16 -12.37
CA ARG A 238 3.82 -7.97 -12.33
C ARG A 238 4.04 -8.62 -10.96
N CYS A 239 5.03 -8.15 -10.20
CA CYS A 239 5.39 -8.62 -8.87
C CYS A 239 4.60 -7.94 -7.75
N GLY A 240 3.70 -7.00 -8.08
CA GLY A 240 2.79 -6.36 -7.16
C GLY A 240 3.28 -5.03 -6.59
N ASN A 241 2.55 -4.54 -5.59
CA ASN A 241 2.83 -3.29 -4.89
C ASN A 241 3.38 -3.53 -3.48
N ALA A 242 3.78 -2.45 -2.80
CA ALA A 242 4.06 -2.47 -1.37
C ALA A 242 2.87 -3.06 -0.58
N ASN A 243 3.16 -4.11 0.18
CA ASN A 243 2.13 -4.85 0.91
C ASN A 243 1.71 -4.09 2.18
N LEU A 244 0.47 -3.56 2.18
CA LEU A 244 -0.08 -2.83 3.33
C LEU A 244 -0.22 -3.69 4.58
N ILE A 245 -0.45 -5.01 4.41
CA ILE A 245 -0.52 -5.94 5.54
C ILE A 245 0.81 -6.01 6.29
N SER A 246 1.94 -5.85 5.60
CA SER A 246 3.27 -5.78 6.21
C SER A 246 3.62 -4.38 6.70
N LEU A 247 3.23 -3.33 5.97
CA LEU A 247 3.56 -1.95 6.30
C LEU A 247 2.85 -1.45 7.55
N ILE A 248 1.55 -1.71 7.69
CA ILE A 248 0.73 -1.23 8.80
C ILE A 248 1.30 -1.58 10.18
N PRO A 249 1.55 -2.87 10.51
CA PRO A 249 2.11 -3.22 11.82
C PRO A 249 3.56 -2.76 11.94
N THR A 250 4.33 -2.69 10.86
CA THR A 250 5.72 -2.20 10.90
C THR A 250 5.77 -0.71 11.26
N LEU A 251 4.98 0.13 10.59
CA LEU A 251 4.91 1.57 10.84
C LEU A 251 4.47 1.87 12.27
N LYS A 252 3.45 1.15 12.77
CA LYS A 252 2.90 1.36 14.10
C LYS A 252 3.77 0.78 15.21
N LEU A 253 4.13 -0.51 15.12
CA LEU A 253 4.77 -1.25 16.22
C LEU A 253 6.29 -1.13 16.23
N LYS A 254 6.92 -0.88 15.08
CA LYS A 254 8.39 -0.83 14.96
C LYS A 254 8.92 0.58 14.81
N MET A 255 8.25 1.40 14.00
CA MET A 255 8.68 2.79 13.77
C MET A 255 7.97 3.79 14.69
N GLY A 256 6.92 3.37 15.41
CA GLY A 256 6.25 4.21 16.41
C GLY A 256 5.43 5.37 15.83
N PHE A 257 5.05 5.30 14.55
CA PHE A 257 4.23 6.35 13.92
C PHE A 257 2.76 6.24 14.30
N ASP A 258 2.09 7.38 14.30
CA ASP A 258 0.62 7.42 14.30
C ASP A 258 0.11 7.15 12.87
N ILE A 259 -0.49 5.97 12.68
CA ILE A 259 -1.10 5.59 11.41
C ILE A 259 -2.62 5.80 11.36
N GLY A 260 -3.22 6.47 12.37
CA GLY A 260 -4.66 6.79 12.39
C GLY A 260 -5.57 5.58 12.64
N LEU A 261 -4.97 4.39 12.79
CA LEU A 261 -5.62 3.16 13.20
C LEU A 261 -5.59 3.05 14.73
N LYS A 262 -6.70 2.53 15.28
CA LYS A 262 -6.74 2.11 16.69
C LYS A 262 -5.91 0.84 16.86
N GLU A 263 -5.38 0.61 18.05
CA GLU A 263 -4.56 -0.58 18.32
C GLU A 263 -5.36 -1.87 18.10
N GLU A 264 -6.65 -1.89 18.41
CA GLU A 264 -7.52 -3.06 18.23
C GLU A 264 -7.75 -3.38 16.75
N ALA A 265 -7.58 -2.41 15.84
CA ALA A 265 -7.73 -2.63 14.40
C ALA A 265 -6.60 -3.51 13.85
N LEU A 266 -5.41 -3.49 14.48
CA LEU A 266 -4.28 -4.34 14.08
C LEU A 266 -4.61 -5.83 14.22
N ALA A 267 -5.38 -6.21 15.24
CA ALA A 267 -5.80 -7.58 15.44
C ALA A 267 -6.73 -8.09 14.32
N GLY A 268 -7.31 -7.18 13.51
CA GLY A 268 -8.08 -7.52 12.33
C GLY A 268 -7.24 -7.90 11.10
N LEU A 269 -5.94 -7.62 11.08
CA LEU A 269 -5.10 -7.75 9.88
C LEU A 269 -5.03 -9.18 9.35
N THR A 270 -4.83 -10.16 10.23
CA THR A 270 -4.77 -11.58 9.81
C THR A 270 -6.08 -12.01 9.15
N ARG A 271 -7.21 -11.68 9.77
CA ARG A 271 -8.53 -11.99 9.21
C ARG A 271 -8.74 -11.28 7.88
N LEU A 272 -8.43 -9.99 7.80
CA LEU A 272 -8.59 -9.21 6.57
C LEU A 272 -7.79 -9.82 5.42
N SER A 273 -6.51 -10.13 5.66
CA SER A 273 -5.62 -10.74 4.68
C SER A 273 -6.19 -12.07 4.15
N HIS A 274 -6.64 -12.96 5.05
CA HIS A 274 -7.13 -14.28 4.66
C HIS A 274 -8.50 -14.20 3.98
N THR A 275 -9.44 -13.42 4.52
CA THR A 275 -10.76 -13.22 3.89
C THR A 275 -10.62 -12.56 2.52
N PHE A 276 -9.64 -11.67 2.33
CA PHE A 276 -9.36 -11.11 1.02
C PHE A 276 -8.87 -12.17 0.04
N ASP A 277 -7.90 -13.01 0.43
CA ASP A 277 -7.42 -14.12 -0.41
C ASP A 277 -8.54 -15.11 -0.76
N GLU A 278 -9.40 -15.46 0.21
CA GLU A 278 -10.59 -16.31 -0.02
C GLU A 278 -11.53 -15.69 -1.05
N ARG A 279 -11.75 -14.37 -1.01
CA ARG A 279 -12.61 -13.64 -1.95
C ARG A 279 -12.06 -13.69 -3.38
N LEU A 280 -10.74 -13.76 -3.53
CA LEU A 280 -10.04 -13.95 -4.79
C LEU A 280 -9.93 -15.41 -5.21
N ASN A 281 -10.52 -16.34 -4.45
CA ASN A 281 -10.35 -17.78 -4.62
C ASN A 281 -8.87 -18.20 -4.63
N ARG A 282 -8.06 -17.54 -3.80
CA ARG A 282 -6.62 -17.79 -3.63
C ARG A 282 -6.36 -18.39 -2.25
N ALA A 283 -5.48 -19.39 -2.19
CA ALA A 283 -5.02 -19.92 -0.91
C ALA A 283 -4.15 -18.87 -0.19
N PRO A 284 -4.40 -18.56 1.10
CA PRO A 284 -3.56 -17.63 1.84
C PRO A 284 -2.09 -18.05 1.88
N ASN A 285 -1.18 -17.08 1.70
CA ASN A 285 0.25 -17.37 1.82
C ASN A 285 0.62 -17.65 3.28
N ARG A 286 0.89 -18.92 3.57
CA ARG A 286 1.23 -19.40 4.92
C ARG A 286 2.50 -18.77 5.49
N HIS A 287 3.36 -18.20 4.65
CA HIS A 287 4.63 -17.56 5.03
C HIS A 287 4.58 -16.03 4.92
N ALA A 288 3.41 -15.43 4.67
CA ALA A 288 3.27 -13.98 4.66
C ALA A 288 3.72 -13.36 6.00
N ALA A 289 4.45 -12.25 5.92
CA ALA A 289 4.89 -11.52 7.10
C ALA A 289 3.69 -11.12 7.97
N TYR A 290 3.83 -11.24 9.29
CA TYR A 290 2.79 -10.97 10.31
C TYR A 290 1.56 -11.88 10.27
N VAL A 291 0.96 -12.15 9.12
CA VAL A 291 -0.37 -12.78 9.01
C VAL A 291 -0.34 -14.23 8.52
N GLY A 292 0.80 -14.70 8.04
CA GLY A 292 0.96 -16.08 7.61
C GLY A 292 0.83 -17.06 8.78
N GLU A 293 0.21 -18.21 8.56
CA GLU A 293 0.07 -19.27 9.56
C GLU A 293 1.42 -19.72 10.16
N ASN A 294 2.49 -19.60 9.38
CA ASN A 294 3.85 -19.98 9.75
C ASN A 294 4.72 -18.77 10.15
N ALA A 295 4.18 -17.54 10.19
CA ALA A 295 4.95 -16.34 10.55
C ALA A 295 5.46 -16.39 12.01
N PHE A 296 4.75 -17.10 12.89
CA PHE A 296 5.11 -17.32 14.30
C PHE A 296 5.19 -18.83 14.62
N ALA A 297 5.64 -19.64 13.66
CA ALA A 297 5.80 -21.07 13.84
C ALA A 297 7.20 -21.44 14.34
N HIS A 298 7.25 -22.26 15.40
CA HIS A 298 8.50 -22.74 16.00
C HIS A 298 8.60 -24.26 15.84
N LYS A 299 9.63 -24.70 15.10
CA LYS A 299 9.84 -26.12 14.78
C LYS A 299 10.97 -26.75 15.61
N GLY A 300 12.12 -26.09 15.71
CA GLY A 300 13.29 -26.65 16.40
C GLY A 300 13.13 -26.73 17.91
N GLY A 301 13.55 -27.83 18.53
CA GLY A 301 13.43 -28.03 19.98
C GLY A 301 14.08 -26.93 20.83
N LEU A 302 15.23 -26.40 20.39
CA LEU A 302 15.89 -25.26 21.05
C LEU A 302 15.04 -23.99 21.01
N HIS A 303 14.39 -23.71 19.87
CA HIS A 303 13.54 -22.53 19.70
C HIS A 303 12.32 -22.63 20.61
N VAL A 304 11.66 -23.79 20.65
CA VAL A 304 10.47 -24.00 21.49
C VAL A 304 10.81 -23.86 22.97
N SER A 305 11.91 -24.48 23.43
CA SER A 305 12.35 -24.37 24.83
C SER A 305 12.60 -22.92 25.27
N ALA A 306 13.14 -22.08 24.38
CA ALA A 306 13.35 -20.66 24.65
C ALA A 306 12.04 -19.87 24.65
N VAL A 307 11.18 -20.07 23.64
CA VAL A 307 9.89 -19.37 23.51
C VAL A 307 8.94 -19.68 24.67
N GLU A 308 9.00 -20.89 25.23
CA GLU A 308 8.22 -21.26 26.42
C GLU A 308 8.66 -20.50 27.69
N LYS A 309 9.93 -20.10 27.76
CA LYS A 309 10.45 -19.29 28.88
C LYS A 309 10.18 -17.82 28.67
N ASP A 310 10.51 -17.33 27.48
CA ASP A 310 10.28 -15.95 27.05
C ASP A 310 10.06 -15.91 25.52
N PRO A 311 8.85 -15.56 25.07
CA PRO A 311 8.56 -15.43 23.64
C PRO A 311 9.47 -14.49 22.87
N SER A 312 9.99 -13.43 23.52
CA SER A 312 10.82 -12.41 22.88
C SER A 312 12.16 -12.95 22.35
N CYS A 313 12.57 -14.14 22.77
CA CYS A 313 13.74 -14.81 22.22
C CYS A 313 13.64 -15.09 20.71
N TYR A 314 12.43 -15.32 20.19
CA TYR A 314 12.21 -15.66 18.78
C TYR A 314 11.01 -14.96 18.13
N GLU A 315 10.23 -14.18 18.90
CA GLU A 315 9.07 -13.44 18.39
C GLU A 315 9.36 -11.94 18.44
N HIS A 316 9.39 -11.31 17.26
CA HIS A 316 9.66 -9.88 17.17
C HIS A 316 8.47 -9.03 17.66
N VAL A 317 7.26 -9.57 17.70
CA VAL A 317 6.05 -8.95 18.27
C VAL A 317 5.18 -10.06 18.87
N ASP A 318 4.29 -9.72 19.81
CA ASP A 318 3.23 -10.63 20.22
C ASP A 318 2.30 -10.90 19.01
N PRO A 319 2.13 -12.16 18.57
CA PRO A 319 1.29 -12.49 17.42
C PRO A 319 -0.16 -12.05 17.59
N ALA A 320 -0.69 -12.00 18.82
CA ALA A 320 -2.08 -11.61 19.07
C ALA A 320 -2.37 -10.16 18.65
N VAL A 321 -1.36 -9.27 18.69
CA VAL A 321 -1.50 -7.86 18.29
C VAL A 321 -1.86 -7.72 16.81
N VAL A 322 -1.45 -8.66 15.96
CA VAL A 322 -1.78 -8.67 14.52
C VAL A 322 -2.87 -9.69 14.17
N GLY A 323 -3.52 -10.27 15.18
CA GLY A 323 -4.59 -11.26 15.00
C GLY A 323 -4.09 -12.66 14.63
N ASN A 324 -2.80 -12.91 14.84
CA ASN A 324 -2.19 -14.21 14.59
C ASN A 324 -1.98 -14.96 15.92
N ARG A 325 -1.43 -16.17 15.87
CA ARG A 325 -1.09 -16.97 17.05
C ARG A 325 0.24 -17.68 16.86
N ARG A 326 0.91 -17.94 17.99
CA ARG A 326 2.06 -18.86 18.02
C ARG A 326 1.63 -20.26 17.58
N LYS A 327 2.48 -20.94 16.82
CA LYS A 327 2.27 -22.32 16.42
C LYS A 327 3.51 -23.16 16.72
N ILE A 328 3.38 -24.15 17.58
CA ILE A 328 4.47 -25.11 17.84
C ILE A 328 4.30 -26.30 16.89
N VAL A 329 5.37 -26.68 16.21
CA VAL A 329 5.37 -27.81 15.27
C VAL A 329 6.09 -28.99 15.89
N VAL A 330 5.47 -30.18 15.81
CA VAL A 330 6.10 -31.45 16.18
C VAL A 330 6.60 -32.10 14.88
N SER A 331 7.89 -32.39 14.80
CA SER A 331 8.54 -33.07 13.68
C SER A 331 9.72 -33.91 14.19
N ASP A 332 10.46 -34.54 13.28
CA ASP A 332 11.79 -35.14 13.50
C ASP A 332 12.84 -34.26 14.22
N GLN A 333 12.66 -32.93 14.23
CA GLN A 333 13.53 -31.96 14.90
C GLN A 333 12.93 -31.45 16.22
N ALA A 334 11.79 -32.01 16.63
CA ALA A 334 11.13 -31.66 17.88
C ALA A 334 11.89 -32.24 19.08
N GLY A 335 11.99 -31.44 20.14
CA GLY A 335 12.36 -31.94 21.46
C GLY A 335 11.13 -32.26 22.30
N ARG A 336 11.37 -32.76 23.51
CA ARG A 336 10.35 -33.00 24.54
C ARG A 336 9.43 -31.79 24.76
N SER A 337 9.99 -30.57 24.76
CA SER A 337 9.24 -29.31 24.90
C SER A 337 8.16 -29.14 23.83
N ASN A 338 8.42 -29.52 22.57
CA ASN A 338 7.41 -29.40 21.51
C ASN A 338 6.20 -30.31 21.78
N ILE A 339 6.44 -31.55 22.20
CA ILE A 339 5.39 -32.52 22.50
C ILE A 339 4.58 -32.03 23.69
N MET A 340 5.25 -31.61 24.77
CA MET A 340 4.60 -31.07 25.96
C MET A 340 3.78 -29.81 25.68
N ALA A 341 4.28 -28.90 24.84
CA ALA A 341 3.53 -27.72 24.44
C ALA A 341 2.29 -28.08 23.63
N ARG A 342 2.42 -29.01 22.66
CA ARG A 342 1.28 -29.44 21.84
C ARG A 342 0.21 -30.18 22.63
N LEU A 343 0.60 -31.01 23.60
CA LEU A 343 -0.34 -31.66 24.49
C LEU A 343 -1.09 -30.63 25.34
N ARG A 344 -0.40 -29.61 25.84
CA ARG A 344 -1.04 -28.48 26.56
C ARG A 344 -2.01 -27.69 25.67
N ASP A 345 -1.65 -27.40 24.41
CA ASP A 345 -2.56 -26.75 23.45
C ASP A 345 -3.85 -27.56 23.21
N MET A 346 -3.78 -28.89 23.38
CA MET A 346 -4.92 -29.81 23.28
C MET A 346 -5.63 -30.05 24.62
N ASN A 347 -5.27 -29.32 25.68
CA ASN A 347 -5.74 -29.50 27.05
C ASN A 347 -5.50 -30.92 27.60
N MET A 348 -4.35 -31.52 27.25
CA MET A 348 -3.91 -32.81 27.77
C MET A 348 -2.76 -32.62 28.77
N GLU A 349 -2.98 -33.05 30.02
CA GLU A 349 -1.94 -33.05 31.05
C GLU A 349 -1.14 -34.36 31.00
N VAL A 350 0.18 -34.25 30.86
CA VAL A 350 1.11 -35.38 30.84
C VAL A 350 2.32 -35.02 31.71
N ASP A 351 2.88 -36.00 32.43
CA ASP A 351 4.09 -35.78 33.22
C ASP A 351 5.28 -35.45 32.31
N PRO A 352 5.94 -34.29 32.47
CA PRO A 352 7.19 -33.97 31.78
C PRO A 352 8.36 -34.92 32.10
N LYS A 353 8.18 -36.00 32.86
CA LYS A 353 9.14 -37.10 33.03
C LYS A 353 8.64 -38.46 32.57
N ASP A 354 7.42 -38.54 32.01
CA ASP A 354 6.92 -39.79 31.43
C ASP A 354 7.87 -40.27 30.32
N PRO A 355 8.40 -41.52 30.37
CA PRO A 355 9.33 -42.05 29.39
C PRO A 355 8.70 -42.27 28.00
N LYS A 356 7.38 -42.15 27.86
CA LYS A 356 6.65 -42.23 26.58
C LYS A 356 6.57 -40.88 25.84
N VAL A 357 6.96 -39.79 26.50
CA VAL A 357 7.15 -38.44 25.91
C VAL A 357 8.62 -38.23 25.65
#